data_AF-A0A818ICV2-F1
#
_entry.id   AF-A0A818ICV2-F1
#
_cell.length_a   1.000
_cell.length_b   1.000
_cell.length_c   1.000
_cell.angle_alpha   90.00
_cell.angle_beta   90.00
_cell.angle_gamma   90.00
#
_symmetry.space_group_name_H-M   'P 1'
#
loop_
_entity.id
_entity.type
_entity.pdbx_description
1 polymer ?
#
loop_
_entity_poly.entity_id
_entity_poly.type
_entity_poly.pdbx_seq_one_letter_code
_entity_poly.pdbx_strand_id
1 'polypeptide(L)'
;MGHSRAGEAIVIAQVFNKLKFLTDYPGGVSFTDYEFGIKALFSIGGTDDGYMPLGHSLISEDVTMFGIHGIYDGDLSSFFFQAKLRYLRFTSNSSQYNFKASVYVHQANHGQFNRDWGRFDLIPGASRFMNVRHY
;
A
#
# COMPACT_ATOMS: atom_id res chain seq x y z
N MET A 1 3.30 6.92 -3.08
CA MET A 1 2.08 6.28 -3.64
C MET A 1 2.46 4.92 -4.17
N GLY A 2 1.57 3.94 -4.10
CA GLY A 2 1.82 2.59 -4.62
C GLY A 2 0.55 1.95 -5.16
N HIS A 3 0.68 1.23 -6.27
CA HIS A 3 -0.36 0.39 -6.85
C HIS A 3 0.00 -1.09 -6.70
N SER A 4 -1.00 -1.96 -6.49
CA SER A 4 -0.76 -3.41 -6.35
C SER A 4 0.27 -3.71 -5.26
N ARG A 5 1.32 -4.48 -5.56
CA ARG A 5 2.46 -4.76 -4.65
C ARG A 5 3.16 -3.51 -4.13
N ALA A 6 3.18 -2.42 -4.90
CA ALA A 6 3.77 -1.17 -4.43
C ALA A 6 2.95 -0.54 -3.29
N GLY A 7 1.69 -0.96 -3.09
CA GLY A 7 0.89 -0.60 -1.92
C GLY A 7 1.50 -1.07 -0.60
N GLU A 8 2.14 -2.24 -0.57
CA GLU A 8 2.93 -2.67 0.58
C GLU A 8 4.29 -1.95 0.62
N ALA A 9 4.94 -1.79 -0.54
CA ALA A 9 6.26 -1.15 -0.63
C ALA A 9 6.29 0.26 -0.04
N ILE A 10 5.22 1.06 -0.18
CA ILE A 10 5.15 2.39 0.44
C ILE A 10 5.06 2.33 1.97
N VAL A 11 4.48 1.28 2.54
CA VAL A 11 4.42 1.06 3.99
C VAL A 11 5.81 0.65 4.48
N ILE A 12 6.47 -0.28 3.77
CA ILE A 12 7.86 -0.66 4.04
C ILE A 12 8.75 0.59 4.02
N ALA A 13 8.67 1.39 2.95
CA ALA A 13 9.46 2.61 2.82
C ALA A 13 9.20 3.59 3.96
N GLN A 14 7.94 3.76 4.40
CA GLN A 14 7.62 4.66 5.51
C GLN A 14 8.19 4.19 6.85
N VAL A 15 8.12 2.89 7.14
CA VAL A 15 8.70 2.34 8.37
C VAL A 15 10.22 2.47 8.32
N PHE A 16 10.84 2.08 7.21
CA PHE A 16 12.29 2.13 7.02
C PHE A 16 12.81 3.55 7.05
N ASN A 17 12.04 4.52 6.56
CA ASN A 17 12.39 5.94 6.58
C ASN A 17 12.59 6.51 8.00
N LYS A 18 12.11 5.82 9.05
CA LYS A 18 12.32 6.18 10.46
C LYS A 18 13.36 5.29 11.16
N LEU A 19 13.81 4.21 10.52
CA LEU A 19 14.80 3.31 11.09
C LEU A 19 16.20 3.89 10.91
N LYS A 20 17.02 3.80 11.96
CA LYS A 20 18.46 4.10 11.87
C LYS A 20 19.29 2.86 11.54
N PHE A 21 18.75 1.69 11.87
CA PHE A 21 19.43 0.41 11.69
C PHE A 21 18.40 -0.68 11.38
N LEU A 22 18.76 -1.58 10.44
CA LEU A 22 18.00 -2.78 10.12
C LEU A 22 18.52 -3.94 10.97
N THR A 23 17.75 -4.35 11.97
CA THR A 23 18.18 -5.31 12.99
C THR A 23 18.11 -6.77 12.55
N ASP A 24 17.40 -7.07 11.46
CA ASP A 24 17.17 -8.43 10.93
C ASP A 24 18.05 -8.80 9.73
N TYR A 25 18.96 -7.91 9.30
CA TYR A 25 19.92 -8.20 8.23
C TYR A 25 21.27 -8.66 8.78
N PRO A 26 21.81 -9.82 8.33
CA PRO A 26 23.12 -10.29 8.76
C PRO A 26 24.22 -9.34 8.29
N GLY A 27 24.86 -8.66 9.25
CA GLY A 27 25.88 -7.64 9.01
C GLY A 27 25.50 -6.24 9.46
N GLY A 28 24.22 -6.00 9.81
CA GLY A 28 23.74 -4.71 10.32
C GLY A 28 23.81 -3.59 9.28
N VAL A 29 22.69 -3.29 8.64
CA VAL A 29 22.62 -2.15 7.70
C VAL A 29 22.26 -0.90 8.49
N SER A 30 23.10 0.13 8.43
CA SER A 30 22.76 1.47 8.93
C SER A 30 22.11 2.29 7.82
N PHE A 31 21.05 3.01 8.17
CA PHE A 31 20.41 3.99 7.29
C PHE A 31 20.83 5.37 7.76
N THR A 32 21.70 6.04 7.00
CA THR A 32 22.17 7.39 7.32
C THR A 32 21.48 8.47 6.51
N ASP A 33 20.94 8.11 5.34
CA ASP A 33 20.46 9.08 4.33
C ASP A 33 18.94 9.01 4.13
N TYR A 34 18.22 8.40 5.07
CA TYR A 34 16.75 8.36 5.09
C TYR A 34 16.21 9.57 5.87
N GLU A 35 14.90 9.65 6.10
CA GLU A 35 14.15 10.84 6.55
C GLU A 35 13.63 11.74 5.41
N PHE A 36 13.12 11.14 4.33
CA PHE A 36 12.50 11.80 3.17
C PHE A 36 11.24 12.63 3.47
N GLY A 37 10.89 12.88 4.74
CA GLY A 37 9.73 13.68 5.13
C GLY A 37 8.40 13.10 4.64
N ILE A 38 8.26 11.77 4.64
CA ILE A 38 7.03 11.08 4.19
C ILE A 38 5.86 11.40 5.13
N LYS A 39 4.91 12.20 4.64
CA LYS A 39 3.72 12.64 5.40
C LYS A 39 2.45 11.86 5.09
N ALA A 40 2.39 11.23 3.92
CA ALA A 40 1.20 10.53 3.46
C ALA A 40 1.51 9.32 2.57
N LEU A 41 0.68 8.29 2.70
CA LEU A 41 0.74 7.05 1.94
C LEU A 41 -0.60 6.88 1.20
N PHE A 42 -0.51 6.74 -0.13
CA PHE A 42 -1.67 6.55 -1.00
C PHE A 42 -1.52 5.23 -1.74
N SER A 43 -2.50 4.34 -1.57
CA SER A 43 -2.51 3.00 -2.12
C SER A 43 -3.69 2.80 -3.07
N ILE A 44 -3.43 2.21 -4.24
CA ILE A 44 -4.44 1.92 -5.28
C ILE A 44 -4.41 0.42 -5.56
N GLY A 45 -5.49 -0.31 -5.26
CA GLY A 45 -5.51 -1.76 -5.40
C GLY A 45 -4.37 -2.43 -4.63
N GLY A 46 -3.97 -1.87 -3.49
CA GLY A 46 -2.75 -2.29 -2.81
C GLY A 46 -2.84 -3.66 -2.14
N THR A 47 -1.73 -4.38 -2.15
CA THR A 47 -1.58 -5.67 -1.47
C THR A 47 -1.05 -5.54 -0.04
N ASP A 48 -1.04 -6.68 0.63
CA ASP A 48 -0.26 -6.96 1.83
C ASP A 48 0.43 -8.30 1.57
N ASP A 49 1.64 -8.28 0.99
CA ASP A 49 2.35 -9.51 0.59
C ASP A 49 3.05 -10.18 1.79
N GLY A 50 2.72 -9.76 3.01
CA GLY A 50 3.13 -10.43 4.23
C GLY A 50 4.58 -10.20 4.62
N TYR A 51 5.17 -9.06 4.26
CA TYR A 51 6.49 -8.71 4.78
C TYR A 51 6.40 -8.49 6.29
N MET A 52 7.02 -9.40 7.04
CA MET A 52 6.98 -9.46 8.50
C MET A 52 8.39 -9.57 9.09
N PRO A 53 9.13 -8.46 9.20
CA PRO A 53 10.46 -8.47 9.80
C PRO A 53 10.36 -9.00 11.23
N LEU A 54 11.25 -9.94 11.58
CA LEU A 54 11.25 -10.65 12.86
C LEU A 54 9.91 -11.31 13.25
N GLY A 55 9.06 -11.63 12.25
CA GLY A 55 7.75 -12.24 12.48
C GLY A 55 6.65 -11.26 12.93
N HIS A 56 6.92 -9.95 12.89
CA HIS A 56 5.95 -8.93 13.26
C HIS A 56 5.44 -8.16 12.05
N SER A 57 4.14 -7.83 12.04
CA SER A 57 3.59 -6.92 11.04
C SER A 57 4.24 -5.54 11.15
N LEU A 58 4.45 -4.90 10.00
CA LEU A 58 4.88 -3.51 9.95
C LEU A 58 3.83 -2.59 10.59
N ILE A 59 4.28 -1.76 11.54
CA ILE A 59 3.47 -0.74 12.20
C ILE A 59 3.93 0.63 11.70
N SER A 60 3.06 1.31 10.95
CA SER A 60 3.24 2.73 10.64
C SER A 60 2.70 3.60 11.77
N GLU A 61 3.37 4.73 12.01
CA GLU A 61 2.98 5.71 13.01
C GLU A 61 2.99 7.13 12.44
N ASP A 62 2.03 7.95 12.84
CA ASP A 62 1.95 9.40 12.57
C ASP A 62 2.14 9.76 11.09
N VAL A 63 1.41 9.05 10.22
CA VAL A 63 1.38 9.29 8.79
C VAL A 63 -0.06 9.23 8.30
N THR A 64 -0.43 10.10 7.36
CA THR A 64 -1.73 9.99 6.70
C THR A 64 -1.76 8.77 5.79
N MET A 65 -2.82 7.98 5.83
CA MET A 65 -2.93 6.77 5.02
C MET A 65 -4.27 6.69 4.30
N PHE A 66 -4.23 6.56 2.98
CA PHE A 66 -5.43 6.44 2.16
C PHE A 66 -5.32 5.25 1.21
N GLY A 67 -6.38 4.46 1.11
CA GLY A 67 -6.48 3.35 0.17
C GLY A 67 -7.71 3.43 -0.72
N ILE A 68 -7.57 3.04 -1.99
CA ILE A 68 -8.69 2.80 -2.88
C ILE A 68 -8.62 1.39 -3.46
N HIS A 69 -9.76 0.72 -3.60
CA HIS A 69 -9.82 -0.64 -4.14
C HIS A 69 -11.06 -0.85 -5.00
N GLY A 70 -10.90 -1.57 -6.11
CA GLY A 70 -11.99 -1.88 -7.02
C GLY A 70 -12.78 -3.08 -6.52
N ILE A 71 -14.11 -3.04 -6.57
CA ILE A 71 -14.92 -4.18 -6.11
C ILE A 71 -14.80 -5.36 -7.08
N TYR A 72 -14.47 -5.11 -8.35
CA TYR A 72 -14.31 -6.13 -9.39
C TYR A 72 -12.84 -6.36 -9.73
N ASP A 73 -11.96 -6.14 -8.75
CA ASP A 73 -10.53 -6.43 -8.86
C ASP A 73 -10.33 -7.92 -9.16
N GLY A 74 -9.78 -8.22 -10.34
CA GLY A 74 -9.52 -9.57 -10.81
C GLY A 74 -8.20 -10.16 -10.31
N ASP A 75 -7.32 -9.31 -9.75
CA ASP A 75 -5.98 -9.69 -9.32
C ASP A 75 -5.97 -9.96 -7.81
N LEU A 76 -6.82 -9.24 -7.06
CA LEU A 76 -6.94 -9.36 -5.61
C LEU A 76 -8.36 -9.71 -5.20
N SER A 77 -8.49 -10.79 -4.42
CA SER A 77 -9.78 -11.25 -3.90
C SER A 77 -10.33 -10.42 -2.72
N SER A 78 -9.53 -9.49 -2.19
CA SER A 78 -9.88 -8.66 -1.03
C SER A 78 -9.08 -7.37 -1.02
N PHE A 79 -9.56 -6.40 -0.23
CA PHE A 79 -8.86 -5.15 0.01
C PHE A 79 -7.75 -5.33 1.06
N PHE A 80 -6.66 -5.99 0.69
CA PHE A 80 -5.56 -6.33 1.60
C PHE A 80 -4.96 -5.12 2.31
N PHE A 81 -4.83 -3.98 1.64
CA PHE A 81 -4.32 -2.74 2.24
C PHE A 81 -5.15 -2.22 3.46
N GLN A 82 -6.39 -2.69 3.66
CA GLN A 82 -7.12 -2.38 4.89
C GLN A 82 -6.44 -2.88 6.16
N ALA A 83 -5.67 -3.97 6.09
CA ALA A 83 -4.90 -4.43 7.23
C ALA A 83 -3.91 -3.34 7.68
N LYS A 84 -3.22 -2.68 6.73
CA LYS A 84 -2.27 -1.59 7.03
C LYS A 84 -2.97 -0.39 7.66
N LEU A 85 -4.17 -0.02 7.16
CA LEU A 85 -5.00 1.01 7.78
C LEU A 85 -5.40 0.65 9.22
N ARG A 86 -5.69 -0.63 9.50
CA ARG A 86 -6.03 -1.10 10.84
C ARG A 86 -4.86 -0.97 11.80
N TYR A 87 -3.65 -1.35 11.37
CA TYR A 87 -2.45 -1.33 12.21
C TYR A 87 -1.80 0.04 12.38
N LEU A 88 -2.13 1.03 11.54
CA LEU A 88 -1.68 2.41 11.69
C LEU A 88 -2.07 2.99 13.06
N ARG A 89 -1.08 3.59 13.73
CA ARG A 89 -1.24 4.27 15.03
C ARG A 89 -1.02 5.77 14.90
N PHE A 90 -1.80 6.54 15.66
CA PHE A 90 -1.58 7.97 15.87
C PHE A 90 -1.16 8.19 17.31
N THR A 91 -0.03 8.86 17.49
CA THR A 91 0.50 9.22 18.81
C THR A 91 -0.01 10.61 19.21
N SER A 92 -0.09 10.88 20.52
CA SER A 92 -0.53 12.17 21.05
C SER A 92 0.43 13.33 20.70
N ASN A 93 1.66 13.01 20.32
CA ASN A 93 2.73 13.99 20.11
C ASN A 93 2.92 14.34 18.63
N SER A 94 2.01 13.87 17.77
CA SER A 94 2.08 14.17 16.34
C SER A 94 1.96 15.68 16.10
N SER A 95 2.96 16.26 15.44
CA SER A 95 3.00 17.68 15.11
C SER A 95 2.09 18.06 13.94
N GLN A 96 1.42 17.09 13.32
CA GLN A 96 0.59 17.25 12.13
C GLN A 96 -0.72 16.49 12.31
N TYR A 97 -1.78 17.03 11.73
CA TYR A 97 -3.05 16.31 11.63
C TYR A 97 -2.88 15.12 10.66
N ASN A 98 -3.15 13.92 11.15
CA ASN A 98 -3.09 12.69 10.38
C ASN A 98 -4.45 11.99 10.37
N PHE A 99 -4.78 11.35 9.26
CA PHE A 99 -6.01 10.57 9.13
C PHE A 99 -5.77 9.25 8.40
N LYS A 100 -6.72 8.34 8.57
CA LYS A 100 -6.81 7.13 7.75
C LYS A 100 -8.19 7.01 7.12
N ALA A 101 -8.21 6.66 5.84
CA ALA A 101 -9.46 6.47 5.12
C ALA A 101 -9.30 5.45 3.99
N SER A 102 -10.41 4.87 3.56
CA SER A 102 -10.44 4.03 2.38
C SER A 102 -11.74 4.17 1.59
N VAL A 103 -11.67 3.88 0.30
CA VAL A 103 -12.81 3.91 -0.62
C VAL A 103 -12.84 2.62 -1.44
N TYR A 104 -14.04 2.06 -1.60
CA TYR A 104 -14.31 1.04 -2.60
C TYR A 104 -14.92 1.68 -3.84
N VAL A 105 -14.43 1.30 -5.00
CA VAL A 105 -14.94 1.76 -6.29
C VAL A 105 -15.71 0.63 -6.94
N HIS A 106 -17.02 0.81 -7.06
CA HIS A 106 -17.87 -0.13 -7.77
C HIS A 106 -17.44 -0.23 -9.25
N GLN A 107 -17.49 -1.44 -9.80
CA GLN A 107 -17.11 -1.78 -11.19
C GLN A 107 -15.63 -1.59 -11.57
N ALA A 108 -14.81 -0.91 -10.76
CA ALA A 108 -13.38 -0.84 -11.01
C ALA A 108 -12.71 -2.20 -10.81
N ASN A 109 -11.82 -2.53 -11.74
CA ASN A 109 -10.88 -3.65 -11.69
C ASN A 109 -9.47 -3.17 -11.26
N HIS A 110 -8.48 -4.05 -11.19
CA HIS A 110 -7.13 -3.79 -10.68
C HIS A 110 -6.42 -2.61 -11.36
N GLY A 111 -6.59 -2.46 -12.68
CA GLY A 111 -5.99 -1.36 -13.46
C GLY A 111 -6.93 -0.19 -13.75
N GLN A 112 -8.21 -0.23 -13.35
CA GLN A 112 -9.22 0.70 -13.86
C GLN A 112 -9.45 1.94 -12.98
N PHE A 113 -8.36 2.61 -12.59
CA PHE A 113 -8.42 3.80 -11.73
C PHE A 113 -8.12 5.12 -12.46
N ASN A 114 -7.62 5.07 -13.70
CA ASN A 114 -7.45 6.23 -14.58
C ASN A 114 -7.53 5.80 -16.05
N ARG A 115 -7.55 6.76 -16.98
CA ARG A 115 -7.74 6.50 -18.42
C ARG A 115 -6.50 5.97 -19.14
N ASP A 116 -5.32 6.10 -18.53
CA ASP A 116 -4.04 5.76 -19.15
C ASP A 116 -3.67 4.29 -18.93
N TRP A 117 -4.08 3.72 -17.79
CA TRP A 117 -3.84 2.30 -17.50
C TRP A 117 -4.72 1.42 -18.39
N GLY A 118 -4.06 0.49 -19.08
CA GLY A 118 -4.69 -0.43 -20.01
C GLY A 118 -5.82 -1.22 -19.36
N ARG A 119 -6.78 -1.65 -20.18
CA ARG A 119 -7.93 -2.45 -19.72
C ARG A 119 -7.56 -3.85 -19.23
N PHE A 120 -6.33 -4.31 -19.47
CA PHE A 120 -5.90 -5.68 -19.23
C PHE A 120 -4.61 -5.70 -18.41
N ASP A 121 -4.70 -6.17 -17.16
CA ASP A 121 -3.56 -6.38 -16.25
C ASP A 121 -2.99 -7.82 -16.28
N LEU A 122 -3.69 -8.78 -16.89
CA LEU A 122 -3.31 -10.19 -16.93
C LEU A 122 -2.94 -10.70 -18.33
N ILE A 123 -2.19 -11.82 -18.34
CA ILE A 123 -1.75 -12.59 -19.51
C ILE A 123 -2.89 -12.76 -20.53
N PRO A 124 -2.62 -12.68 -21.86
CA PRO A 124 -3.64 -12.86 -22.89
C PRO A 124 -4.49 -14.11 -22.66
N GLY A 125 -5.81 -13.93 -22.46
CA GLY A 125 -6.77 -15.01 -22.20
C GLY A 125 -7.46 -14.88 -20.84
N ALA A 126 -6.72 -14.62 -19.76
CA ALA A 126 -7.29 -14.34 -18.43
C ALA A 126 -8.08 -13.01 -18.43
N SER A 127 -7.60 -12.06 -19.23
CA SER A 127 -8.22 -10.77 -19.54
C SER A 127 -9.65 -10.84 -20.09
N ARG A 128 -10.10 -11.99 -20.62
CA ARG A 128 -11.47 -12.15 -21.14
C ARG A 128 -12.52 -12.38 -20.04
N PHE A 129 -12.09 -12.77 -18.84
CA PHE A 129 -12.97 -12.99 -17.69
C PHE A 129 -12.99 -11.78 -16.73
N MET A 130 -12.18 -10.77 -17.04
CA MET A 130 -12.09 -9.55 -16.26
C MET A 130 -13.18 -8.56 -16.65
N ASN A 131 -13.69 -7.81 -15.68
CA ASN A 131 -14.49 -6.64 -16.02
C ASN A 131 -13.58 -5.56 -16.61
N VAL A 132 -13.75 -5.27 -17.89
CA VAL A 132 -12.92 -4.33 -18.65
C VAL A 132 -13.75 -3.31 -19.44
N ARG A 133 -15.08 -3.40 -19.33
CA ARG A 133 -16.02 -2.68 -20.19
C ARG A 133 -16.28 -1.25 -19.74
N HIS A 134 -15.94 -0.90 -18.51
CA HIS A 134 -16.28 0.40 -17.94
C HIS A 134 -15.08 1.35 -17.94
N TYR A 135 -15.13 2.30 -18.86
CA TYR A 135 -14.49 3.62 -18.84
C TYR A 135 -15.48 4.59 -19.47
#